data_AF-A0A512NPP8-F1
#
_entry.id   AF-A0A512NPP8-F1
#
_cell.length_a   1.000
_cell.length_b   1.000
_cell.length_c   1.000
_cell.angle_alpha   90.00
_cell.angle_beta   90.00
_cell.angle_gamma   90.00
#
_symmetry.space_group_name_H-M   'P 1'
#
loop_
_entity.id
_entity.type
_entity.pdbx_description
1 polymer ?
#
loop_
_entity_poly.entity_id
_entity_poly.type
_entity_poly.pdbx_seq_one_letter_code
_entity_poly.pdbx_strand_id
1 'polypeptide(L)'
;MTLAEMKALPLSQIAGRDCWLMLWTTGPHLPQAFEVMDAWGFRYSSIGFVWVKLRRGYRRGLIGIQPSDISMGLGYTTRKAAEPCLLARRGNPQRLNRDVVDVIHAPVREHSRKPAEFYERAERFAPGPYLDLFARERRQGWDAWGNELEKFQGNEREVQGVLL
;
A
#
# COMPACT_ATOMS: atom_id res chain seq x y z
N MET A 1 8.72 9.75 -12.49
CA MET A 1 9.06 10.61 -11.35
C MET A 1 10.44 10.22 -10.85
N THR A 2 11.38 11.15 -10.85
CA THR A 2 12.75 10.96 -10.33
C THR A 2 12.76 11.01 -8.80
N LEU A 3 13.84 10.54 -8.16
CA LEU A 3 13.99 10.63 -6.70
C LEU A 3 13.91 12.06 -6.19
N ALA A 4 14.55 13.01 -6.88
CA ALA A 4 14.53 14.42 -6.53
C ALA A 4 13.11 14.99 -6.57
N GLU A 5 12.32 14.64 -7.61
CA GLU A 5 10.90 15.03 -7.71
C GLU A 5 10.07 14.45 -6.56
N MET A 6 10.30 13.20 -6.14
CA MET A 6 9.56 12.62 -5.02
C MET A 6 9.85 13.36 -3.71
N LYS A 7 11.14 13.63 -3.44
CA LYS A 7 11.59 14.33 -2.22
C LYS A 7 11.06 15.77 -2.18
N ALA A 8 10.82 16.39 -3.32
CA ALA A 8 10.30 17.75 -3.44
C ALA A 8 8.79 17.88 -3.24
N LEU A 9 8.04 16.78 -3.13
CA LEU A 9 6.61 16.86 -2.84
C LEU A 9 6.36 17.55 -1.49
N PRO A 10 5.37 18.45 -1.38
CA PRO A 10 5.14 19.26 -0.18
C PRO A 10 4.44 18.48 0.95
N LEU A 11 4.74 17.19 1.12
CA LEU A 11 4.08 16.34 2.13
C LEU A 11 4.32 16.82 3.56
N SER A 12 5.49 17.42 3.82
CA SER A 12 5.77 18.04 5.12
C SER A 12 4.77 19.16 5.47
N GLN A 13 4.20 19.84 4.47
CA GLN A 13 3.26 20.94 4.63
C GLN A 13 1.81 20.46 4.79
N ILE A 14 1.43 19.35 4.15
CA ILE A 14 0.04 18.85 4.15
C ILE A 14 -0.20 17.72 5.16
N ALA A 15 0.83 16.99 5.57
CA ALA A 15 0.68 15.91 6.54
C ALA A 15 0.28 16.46 7.91
N GLY A 16 -0.56 15.73 8.65
CA GLY A 16 -0.95 16.06 10.02
C GLY A 16 0.24 16.08 10.97
N ARG A 17 0.18 16.87 12.07
CA ARG A 17 1.28 16.95 13.06
C ARG A 17 1.69 15.57 13.58
N ASP A 18 0.71 14.79 14.01
CA ASP A 18 0.84 13.44 14.53
C ASP A 18 0.19 12.46 13.54
N CYS A 19 0.96 11.91 12.60
CA CYS A 19 0.41 11.02 11.56
C CYS A 19 1.33 9.84 11.21
N TRP A 20 0.72 8.79 10.65
CA TRP A 20 1.40 7.63 10.10
C TRP A 20 1.64 7.79 8.60
N LEU A 21 2.74 7.23 8.11
CA LEU A 21 3.04 7.03 6.70
C LEU A 21 3.20 5.53 6.45
N MET A 22 2.50 5.03 5.43
CA MET A 22 2.62 3.65 4.93
C MET A 22 3.15 3.70 3.50
N LEU A 23 4.42 3.37 3.32
CA LEU A 23 5.13 3.53 2.05
C LEU A 23 5.45 2.19 1.42
N TRP A 24 4.73 1.84 0.35
CA TRP A 24 5.05 0.68 -0.49
C TRP A 24 6.39 0.89 -1.20
N THR A 25 7.26 -0.12 -1.15
CA THR A 25 8.56 -0.09 -1.83
C THR A 25 8.96 -1.49 -2.32
N THR A 26 10.09 -1.59 -2.99
CA THR A 26 10.71 -2.86 -3.36
C THR A 26 12.11 -2.94 -2.75
N GLY A 27 12.65 -4.16 -2.61
CA GLY A 27 13.98 -4.38 -2.02
C GLY A 27 15.08 -3.47 -2.59
N PRO A 28 15.23 -3.36 -3.92
CA PRO A 28 16.23 -2.46 -4.53
C PRO A 28 16.02 -0.97 -4.26
N HIS A 29 14.80 -0.55 -3.91
CA HIS A 29 14.44 0.84 -3.65
C HIS A 29 14.34 1.18 -2.15
N LEU A 30 14.75 0.28 -1.25
CA LEU A 30 14.76 0.54 0.19
C LEU A 30 15.60 1.78 0.56
N PRO A 31 16.83 1.98 0.06
CA PRO A 31 17.61 3.18 0.38
C PRO A 31 16.88 4.48 0.01
N GLN A 32 16.33 4.53 -1.20
CA GLN A 32 15.59 5.70 -1.69
C GLN A 32 14.28 5.92 -0.91
N ALA A 33 13.61 4.84 -0.48
CA ALA A 33 12.41 4.95 0.35
C ALA A 33 12.72 5.63 1.69
N PHE A 34 13.84 5.31 2.33
CA PHE A 34 14.28 5.99 3.55
C PHE A 34 14.60 7.46 3.31
N GLU A 35 15.30 7.79 2.21
CA GLU A 35 15.56 9.19 1.85
C GLU A 35 14.28 10.01 1.62
N VAL A 36 13.25 9.39 1.03
CA VAL A 36 11.95 10.02 0.80
C VAL A 36 11.22 10.25 2.12
N MET A 37 11.23 9.28 3.04
CA MET A 37 10.65 9.44 4.38
C MET A 37 11.29 10.62 5.12
N ASP A 38 12.62 10.69 5.12
CA ASP A 38 13.37 11.75 5.80
C ASP A 38 13.03 13.13 5.19
N ALA A 39 13.01 13.23 3.85
CA ALA A 39 12.65 14.48 3.16
C ALA A 39 11.22 14.94 3.48
N TRP A 40 10.29 14.02 3.67
CA TRP A 40 8.90 14.32 4.04
C TRP A 40 8.71 14.55 5.54
N GLY A 41 9.75 14.39 6.36
CA GLY A 41 9.70 14.61 7.81
C GLY A 41 9.13 13.44 8.61
N PHE A 42 9.20 12.21 8.07
CA PHE A 42 8.77 10.98 8.73
C PHE A 42 9.96 10.19 9.24
N ARG A 43 9.87 9.66 10.46
CA ARG A 43 10.85 8.73 11.01
C ARG A 43 10.40 7.30 10.80
N TYR A 44 11.26 6.48 10.19
CA TYR A 44 11.01 5.05 10.07
C TYR A 44 10.69 4.42 11.43
N SER A 45 9.70 3.51 11.44
CA SER A 45 9.27 2.79 12.65
C SER A 45 9.48 1.29 12.50
N SER A 46 8.92 0.68 11.45
CA SER A 46 9.02 -0.76 11.20
C SER A 46 8.56 -1.10 9.78
N ILE A 47 8.54 -2.38 9.41
CA ILE A 47 7.69 -2.84 8.34
C ILE A 47 6.24 -2.77 8.86
N GLY A 48 5.35 -2.10 8.11
CA GLY A 48 3.93 -2.00 8.44
C GLY A 48 3.14 -3.18 7.90
N PHE A 49 3.40 -3.52 6.63
CA PHE A 49 2.81 -4.69 6.00
C PHE A 49 3.81 -5.39 5.07
N VAL A 50 3.60 -6.69 4.87
CA VAL A 50 4.24 -7.47 3.81
C VAL A 50 3.16 -8.15 2.99
N TRP A 51 3.06 -7.79 1.72
CA TRP A 51 2.17 -8.46 0.80
C TRP A 51 2.86 -9.69 0.21
N VAL A 52 2.45 -10.87 0.65
CA VAL A 52 2.76 -12.15 -0.01
C VAL A 52 1.86 -12.29 -1.22
N LYS A 53 2.46 -12.26 -2.41
CA LYS A 53 1.77 -12.25 -3.69
C LYS A 53 1.30 -13.64 -4.04
N LEU A 54 -0.01 -13.87 -4.02
CA LEU A 54 -0.59 -15.11 -4.51
C LEU A 54 -0.81 -15.03 -6.03
N ARG A 55 -0.90 -16.18 -6.70
CA ARG A 55 -1.18 -16.25 -8.14
C ARG A 55 -2.53 -15.61 -8.46
N ARG A 56 -2.62 -15.05 -9.67
CA ARG A 56 -3.89 -14.51 -10.19
C ARG A 56 -4.94 -15.62 -10.19
N GLY A 57 -6.14 -15.30 -9.68
CA GLY A 57 -7.23 -16.26 -9.58
C GLY A 57 -7.14 -17.22 -8.39
N TYR A 58 -6.17 -17.06 -7.48
CA TYR A 58 -6.11 -17.86 -6.25
C TYR A 58 -7.47 -17.89 -5.52
N ARG A 59 -7.83 -19.08 -5.07
CA ARG A 59 -8.98 -19.37 -4.23
C ARG A 59 -8.49 -20.13 -3.02
N ARG A 60 -8.98 -19.75 -1.84
CA ARG A 60 -8.59 -20.38 -0.59
C ARG A 60 -9.05 -21.83 -0.60
N GLY A 61 -8.09 -22.76 -0.60
CA GLY A 61 -8.35 -24.19 -0.51
C GLY A 61 -8.45 -24.67 0.94
N LEU A 62 -8.78 -25.94 1.12
CA LEU A 62 -8.90 -26.59 2.43
C LEU A 62 -7.55 -26.77 3.15
N ILE A 63 -6.44 -26.80 2.39
CA ILE A 63 -5.12 -27.21 2.86
C ILE A 63 -4.17 -26.01 3.10
N GLY A 64 -4.72 -24.82 3.28
CA GLY A 64 -3.94 -23.58 3.44
C GLY A 64 -3.25 -23.13 2.15
N ILE A 65 -2.34 -22.14 2.28
CA ILE A 65 -1.55 -21.61 1.16
C ILE A 65 -0.36 -22.53 0.91
N GLN A 66 -0.22 -23.00 -0.32
CA GLN A 66 0.88 -23.85 -0.77
C GLN A 66 1.95 -23.02 -1.50
N PRO A 67 3.21 -23.48 -1.56
CA PRO A 67 4.25 -22.81 -2.34
C PRO A 67 3.88 -22.60 -3.81
N SER A 68 3.08 -23.51 -4.39
CA SER A 68 2.56 -23.40 -5.76
C SER A 68 1.61 -22.22 -5.96
N ASP A 69 0.96 -21.75 -4.88
CA ASP A 69 0.01 -20.64 -4.91
C ASP A 69 0.70 -19.27 -4.94
N ILE A 70 2.01 -19.23 -4.69
CA ILE A 70 2.78 -17.99 -4.61
C ILE A 70 3.22 -17.54 -6.00
N SER A 71 2.94 -16.28 -6.34
CA SER A 71 3.40 -15.62 -7.54
C SER A 71 4.86 -15.20 -7.38
N MET A 72 5.73 -15.71 -8.26
CA MET A 72 7.16 -15.40 -8.24
C MET A 72 7.51 -14.37 -9.31
N GLY A 73 7.86 -13.17 -8.86
CA GLY A 73 8.44 -12.13 -9.70
C GLY A 73 9.91 -12.38 -10.04
N LEU A 74 10.44 -11.48 -10.87
CA LEU A 74 11.85 -11.39 -11.18
C LEU A 74 12.63 -10.78 -10.01
N GLY A 75 13.94 -10.96 -9.99
CA GLY A 75 14.83 -10.34 -9.02
C GLY A 75 16.27 -10.47 -9.45
N TYR A 76 17.08 -9.44 -9.16
CA TYR A 76 18.51 -9.44 -9.47
C TYR A 76 19.34 -10.35 -8.56
N THR A 77 18.76 -10.78 -7.42
CA THR A 77 19.40 -11.67 -6.44
C THR A 77 18.54 -12.90 -6.21
N THR A 78 17.60 -12.84 -5.27
CA THR A 78 16.58 -13.88 -5.04
C THR A 78 15.29 -13.56 -5.80
N ARG A 79 14.52 -14.60 -6.14
CA ARG A 79 13.17 -14.44 -6.70
C ARG A 79 12.26 -13.73 -5.68
N LYS A 80 11.50 -12.73 -6.14
CA LYS A 80 10.70 -11.89 -5.25
C LYS A 80 9.24 -12.30 -5.32
N ALA A 81 8.70 -12.73 -4.18
CA ALA A 81 7.30 -13.11 -4.03
C ALA A 81 6.53 -12.20 -3.07
N ALA A 82 7.21 -11.22 -2.47
CA ALA A 82 6.60 -10.31 -1.51
C ALA A 82 6.98 -8.85 -1.80
N GLU A 83 6.08 -7.94 -1.45
CA GLU A 83 6.30 -6.48 -1.46
C GLU A 83 6.18 -5.94 -0.03
N PRO A 84 7.19 -5.23 0.49
CA PRO A 84 7.08 -4.54 1.78
C PRO A 84 6.35 -3.19 1.65
N CYS A 85 5.56 -2.89 2.66
CA CYS A 85 5.05 -1.56 2.97
C CYS A 85 5.70 -1.11 4.28
N LEU A 86 6.56 -0.09 4.21
CA LEU A 86 7.25 0.45 5.36
C LEU A 86 6.30 1.34 6.17
N LEU A 87 6.41 1.29 7.50
CA LEU A 87 5.69 2.14 8.42
C LEU A 87 6.64 3.20 8.98
N ALA A 88 6.23 4.46 8.88
CA ALA A 88 6.93 5.60 9.44
C ALA A 88 5.95 6.53 10.16
N ARG A 89 6.48 7.38 11.04
CA ARG A 89 5.66 8.28 11.87
C ARG A 89 6.21 9.69 11.87
N ARG A 90 5.29 10.65 11.93
CA ARG A 90 5.55 12.04 12.29
C ARG A 90 4.91 12.33 13.64
N GLY A 91 5.67 12.95 14.55
CA GLY A 91 5.19 13.21 15.92
C GLY A 91 4.92 11.93 16.72
N ASN A 92 3.80 11.92 17.44
CA ASN A 92 3.32 10.81 18.26
C ASN A 92 1.90 10.37 17.86
N PRO A 93 1.74 9.75 16.68
CA PRO A 93 0.43 9.39 16.16
C PRO A 93 -0.23 8.27 16.96
N GLN A 94 -1.56 8.33 17.07
CA GLN A 94 -2.34 7.30 17.71
C GLN A 94 -2.36 6.01 16.87
N ARG A 95 -2.18 4.87 17.52
CA ARG A 95 -2.49 3.54 16.98
C ARG A 95 -3.81 3.07 17.59
N LEU A 96 -4.82 2.79 16.77
CA LEU A 96 -6.15 2.37 17.22
C LEU A 96 -6.15 0.94 17.74
N ASN A 97 -5.62 0.01 16.94
CA ASN A 97 -5.68 -1.42 17.21
C ASN A 97 -4.29 -2.06 17.23
N ARG A 98 -4.05 -2.96 18.19
CA ARG A 98 -2.75 -3.64 18.39
C ARG A 98 -2.68 -5.02 17.75
N ASP A 99 -3.82 -5.58 17.35
CA ASP A 99 -4.01 -6.90 16.77
C ASP A 99 -3.92 -6.91 15.24
N VAL A 100 -3.67 -5.75 14.60
CA VAL A 100 -3.46 -5.67 13.15
C VAL A 100 -2.15 -6.36 12.78
N VAL A 101 -2.26 -7.49 12.08
CA VAL A 101 -1.13 -8.29 11.59
C VAL A 101 -0.52 -7.63 10.35
N ASP A 102 0.78 -7.79 10.15
CA ASP A 102 1.57 -7.21 9.06
C ASP A 102 1.49 -8.02 7.75
N VAL A 103 1.36 -9.34 7.81
CA VAL A 103 1.33 -10.19 6.61
C VAL A 103 -0.04 -10.18 5.92
N ILE A 104 -0.05 -9.81 4.64
CA ILE A 104 -1.21 -9.83 3.74
C ILE A 104 -1.02 -10.91 2.68
N HIS A 105 -1.97 -11.84 2.59
CA HIS A 105 -1.98 -12.89 1.57
C HIS A 105 -3.06 -12.58 0.54
N ALA A 106 -2.66 -12.02 -0.60
CA ALA A 106 -3.62 -11.59 -1.61
C ALA A 106 -3.13 -11.89 -3.04
N PRO A 107 -4.06 -12.24 -3.96
CA PRO A 107 -3.70 -12.49 -5.35
C PRO A 107 -3.19 -11.22 -6.04
N VAL A 108 -2.19 -11.40 -6.91
CA VAL A 108 -1.79 -10.34 -7.84
C VAL A 108 -2.95 -9.98 -8.77
N ARG A 109 -3.12 -8.69 -8.98
CA ARG A 109 -4.14 -8.10 -9.86
C ARG A 109 -3.47 -7.38 -11.02
N GLU A 110 -4.07 -6.31 -11.51
CA GLU A 110 -3.48 -5.44 -12.53
C GLU A 110 -2.13 -4.89 -12.05
N HIS A 111 -1.25 -4.57 -13.00
CA HIS A 111 0.13 -4.16 -12.72
C HIS A 111 0.18 -3.04 -11.67
N SER A 112 0.93 -3.25 -10.58
CA SER A 112 1.10 -2.33 -9.43
C SER A 112 -0.14 -2.07 -8.55
N ARG A 113 -1.30 -2.70 -8.81
CA ARG A 113 -2.47 -2.57 -7.95
C ARG A 113 -2.27 -3.29 -6.61
N LYS A 114 -2.26 -2.52 -5.52
CA LYS A 114 -2.05 -3.00 -4.15
C LYS A 114 -3.29 -3.76 -3.63
N PRO A 115 -3.18 -4.67 -2.65
CA PRO A 115 -4.32 -5.45 -2.19
C PRO A 115 -5.36 -4.59 -1.46
N ALA A 116 -6.66 -4.85 -1.66
CA ALA A 116 -7.73 -4.10 -0.98
C ALA A 116 -7.64 -4.22 0.56
N GLU A 117 -7.22 -5.39 1.05
CA GLU A 117 -6.98 -5.69 2.46
C GLU A 117 -5.98 -4.73 3.13
N PHE A 118 -5.05 -4.13 2.37
CA PHE A 118 -4.16 -3.10 2.92
C PHE A 118 -4.94 -1.93 3.49
N TYR A 119 -5.92 -1.42 2.74
CA TYR A 119 -6.69 -0.24 3.14
C TYR A 119 -7.59 -0.55 4.35
N GLU A 120 -8.24 -1.72 4.35
CA GLU A 120 -9.03 -2.19 5.48
C GLU A 120 -8.19 -2.29 6.76
N ARG A 121 -6.97 -2.84 6.66
CA ARG A 121 -6.05 -2.93 7.80
C ARG A 121 -5.48 -1.56 8.20
N ALA A 122 -5.25 -0.66 7.25
CA ALA A 122 -4.78 0.69 7.52
C ALA A 122 -5.82 1.50 8.32
N GLU A 123 -7.09 1.43 7.92
CA GLU A 123 -8.22 2.06 8.62
C GLU A 123 -8.44 1.47 10.02
N ARG A 124 -8.19 0.17 10.21
CA ARG A 124 -8.17 -0.43 11.55
C ARG A 124 -6.97 0.02 12.38
N PHE A 125 -5.82 0.27 11.76
CA PHE A 125 -4.57 0.57 12.46
C PHE A 125 -4.49 2.03 12.93
N ALA A 126 -4.89 2.98 12.09
CA ALA A 126 -4.72 4.41 12.30
C ALA A 126 -6.05 5.17 12.12
N PRO A 127 -6.29 6.25 12.87
CA PRO A 127 -7.43 7.13 12.60
C PRO A 127 -7.22 7.93 11.31
N GLY A 128 -8.32 8.28 10.65
CA GLY A 128 -8.32 9.24 9.54
C GLY A 128 -8.10 10.69 10.01
N PRO A 129 -8.08 11.66 9.07
CA PRO A 129 -8.34 11.51 7.64
C PRO A 129 -7.24 10.75 6.89
N TYR A 130 -7.57 10.20 5.71
CA TYR A 130 -6.66 9.36 4.91
C TYR A 130 -6.39 9.97 3.53
N LEU A 131 -5.15 9.83 3.06
CA LEU A 131 -4.69 10.26 1.74
C LEU A 131 -3.94 9.13 1.04
N ASP A 132 -4.36 8.76 -0.17
CA ASP A 132 -3.67 7.82 -1.06
C ASP A 132 -2.91 8.60 -2.15
N LEU A 133 -1.58 8.57 -2.06
CA LEU A 133 -0.68 9.22 -3.00
C LEU A 133 -0.31 8.25 -4.12
N PHE A 134 -0.33 8.74 -5.35
CA PHE A 134 -0.18 7.97 -6.58
C PHE A 134 -1.31 6.93 -6.77
N ALA A 135 -2.49 7.24 -6.24
CA ALA A 135 -3.67 6.40 -6.36
C ALA A 135 -4.05 6.19 -7.84
N ARG A 136 -4.54 4.99 -8.13
CA ARG A 136 -5.03 4.57 -9.46
C ARG A 136 -6.52 4.28 -9.50
N GLU A 137 -7.15 4.29 -8.33
CA GLU A 137 -8.58 4.16 -8.13
C GLU A 137 -8.97 5.05 -6.94
N ARG A 138 -10.17 5.63 -6.99
CA ARG A 138 -10.73 6.32 -5.84
C ARG A 138 -11.27 5.29 -4.85
N ARG A 139 -11.16 5.59 -3.56
CA ARG A 139 -11.71 4.80 -2.47
C ARG A 139 -12.55 5.70 -1.58
N GLN A 140 -13.75 5.24 -1.23
CA GLN A 140 -14.61 5.98 -0.30
C GLN A 140 -13.89 6.20 1.03
N GLY A 141 -13.95 7.42 1.56
CA GLY A 141 -13.28 7.80 2.81
C GLY A 141 -11.80 8.14 2.67
N TRP A 142 -11.21 8.02 1.47
CA TRP A 142 -9.83 8.41 1.19
C TRP A 142 -9.78 9.55 0.19
N ASP A 143 -9.00 10.59 0.52
CA ASP A 143 -8.55 11.55 -0.47
C ASP A 143 -7.57 10.85 -1.41
N ALA A 144 -7.69 11.09 -2.71
CA ALA A 144 -6.87 10.41 -3.71
C ALA A 144 -6.13 11.45 -4.56
N TRP A 145 -4.82 11.29 -4.67
CA TRP A 145 -3.97 12.12 -5.52
C TRP A 145 -3.15 11.23 -6.44
N GLY A 146 -3.33 11.35 -7.75
CA GLY A 146 -2.59 10.56 -8.72
C GLY A 146 -2.90 10.96 -10.15
N ASN A 147 -1.96 10.71 -11.06
CA ASN A 147 -2.11 11.05 -12.49
C ASN A 147 -2.92 9.99 -13.26
N GLU A 148 -3.32 8.89 -12.61
CA GLU A 148 -3.96 7.73 -13.23
C GLU A 148 -5.25 7.31 -12.49
N LEU A 149 -5.97 8.25 -11.86
CA LEU A 149 -7.11 7.96 -10.96
C LEU A 149 -8.27 7.20 -11.63
N GLU A 150 -8.37 7.23 -12.95
CA GLU A 150 -9.42 6.57 -13.75
C GLU A 150 -8.98 5.24 -14.36
N LYS A 151 -7.74 4.78 -14.10
CA LYS A 151 -7.12 3.64 -14.80
C LYS A 151 -7.85 2.30 -14.66
N PHE A 152 -8.69 2.15 -13.64
CA PHE A 152 -9.51 0.95 -13.42
C PHE A 152 -11.03 1.19 -13.54
N GLN A 153 -11.45 2.40 -13.91
CA GLN A 153 -12.84 2.72 -14.21
C GLN A 153 -13.17 2.20 -15.61
N GLY A 154 -13.69 0.96 -15.70
CA GLY A 154 -14.05 0.37 -16.99
C GLY A 154 -14.22 -1.15 -17.03
N ASN A 155 -14.15 -1.86 -15.91
CA ASN A 155 -14.39 -3.31 -15.85
C ASN A 155 -15.58 -3.71 -14.98
N GLU A 156 -16.43 -2.75 -14.60
CA GLU A 156 -17.73 -3.03 -14.01
C GLU A 156 -18.71 -3.27 -15.16
N ARG A 157 -19.08 -4.54 -15.37
CA ARG A 157 -20.28 -4.84 -16.16
C ARG A 157 -21.43 -4.10 -15.48
N GLU A 158 -22.16 -3.31 -16.25
CA GLU A 158 -23.44 -2.73 -15.85
C GLU A 158 -24.28 -3.80 -15.12
N VAL A 159 -24.47 -3.59 -13.82
CA VAL A 159 -25.63 -4.11 -13.13
C VAL A 159 -26.48 -2.87 -12.86
N GLN A 160 -27.54 -2.73 -13.67
CA GLN A 160 -28.63 -1.82 -13.39
C GLN A 160 -29.19 -2.15 -12.00
N GLY A 161 -29.13 -1.21 -11.06
CA GLY A 161 -29.75 -1.42 -9.74
C GLY A 161 -29.32 -0.45 -8.66
N VAL A 162 -30.16 0.58 -8.49
CA VAL A 162 -30.43 1.39 -7.28
C VAL A 162 -29.27 2.20 -6.70
N LEU A 163 -29.49 3.53 -6.72
CA LEU A 163 -28.79 4.57 -5.98
C LEU A 163 -28.51 4.19 -4.51
N LEU A 164 -27.25 4.37 -4.11
CA LEU A 164 -26.85 5.18 -2.95
C LEU A 164 -25.54 5.92 -3.30
#